data_AF-A0A453JFI4-F1
#
_entry.id   AF-A0A453JFI4-F1
#
_cell.length_a   1.000
_cell.length_b   1.000
_cell.length_c   1.000
_cell.angle_alpha   90.00
_cell.angle_beta   90.00
_cell.angle_gamma   90.00
#
_symmetry.space_group_name_H-M   'P 1'
#
loop_
_entity.id
_entity.type
_entity.pdbx_description
1 polymer ?
#
loop_
_entity_poly.entity_id
_entity_poly.type
_entity_poly.pdbx_seq_one_letter_code
_entity_poly.pdbx_strand_id
1 'polypeptide(L)'
;GLARNYPRGYKELRGSFFRTHGPQDTMHWFSDHGVELKTEEDGRVFPVTDNSASVVDCLLNEARRLGVSLQAGKSVSGASVDANGKFVVKVEKRTIDFVDYISANYVLVATGSSQQVSEH
;
A
#
# COMPACT_ATOMS: atom_id res chain seq x y z
N GLY A 1 2.07 13.27 -21.13
CA GLY A 1 1.24 12.37 -20.31
C GLY A 1 1.97 12.04 -19.04
N LEU A 2 1.24 11.99 -17.92
CA LEU A 2 1.73 11.75 -16.54
C LEU A 2 2.71 10.58 -16.41
N ALA A 3 2.56 9.55 -17.25
CA ALA A 3 3.48 8.42 -17.32
C ALA A 3 4.95 8.84 -17.55
N ARG A 4 5.24 9.94 -18.26
CA ARG A 4 6.63 10.41 -18.52
C ARG A 4 7.41 10.76 -17.25
N ASN A 5 6.72 11.02 -16.14
CA ASN A 5 7.35 11.30 -14.84
C ASN A 5 7.73 10.02 -14.08
N TYR A 6 7.45 8.83 -14.63
CA TYR A 6 7.77 7.53 -14.05
C TYR A 6 8.65 6.70 -15.01
N PRO A 7 9.96 6.99 -15.09
CA PRO A 7 10.86 6.28 -16.01
C PRO A 7 11.00 4.78 -15.71
N ARG A 8 10.87 4.40 -14.43
CA ARG A 8 10.73 3.01 -13.97
C ARG A 8 9.24 2.72 -13.79
N GLY A 9 8.65 1.84 -14.61
CA GLY A 9 7.21 1.54 -14.59
C GLY A 9 6.38 2.21 -15.71
N TYR A 10 7.04 2.93 -16.62
CA TYR A 10 6.40 3.67 -17.72
C TYR A 10 5.42 2.84 -18.57
N LYS A 11 5.71 1.55 -18.80
CA LYS A 11 4.90 0.67 -19.66
C LYS A 11 3.70 0.10 -18.91
N GLU A 12 3.88 -0.27 -17.65
CA GLU A 12 2.87 -0.81 -16.75
C GLU A 12 1.85 0.28 -16.35
N LEU A 13 2.34 1.50 -16.16
CA LEU A 13 1.56 2.69 -15.81
C LEU A 13 0.87 3.36 -17.02
N ARG A 14 1.19 2.97 -18.27
CA ARG A 14 0.43 3.40 -19.46
C ARG A 14 -0.95 2.73 -19.57
N GLY A 15 -1.19 1.67 -18.78
CA GLY A 15 -2.44 0.91 -18.73
C GLY A 15 -3.56 1.53 -17.88
N SER A 16 -4.67 0.81 -17.74
CA SER A 16 -5.97 1.24 -17.15
C SER A 16 -5.91 1.97 -15.80
N PHE A 17 -4.83 1.85 -15.03
CA PHE A 17 -4.68 2.47 -13.71
C PHE A 17 -4.89 3.98 -13.73
N PHE A 18 -4.13 4.76 -14.51
CA PHE A 18 -4.34 6.22 -14.58
C PHE A 18 -5.63 6.63 -15.30
N ARG A 19 -6.29 5.72 -16.03
CA ARG A 19 -7.61 5.96 -16.62
C ARG A 19 -8.75 5.78 -15.61
N THR A 20 -8.52 4.98 -14.57
CA THR A 20 -9.53 4.61 -13.57
C THR A 20 -9.34 5.38 -12.27
N HIS A 21 -8.09 5.66 -11.88
CA HIS A 21 -7.75 6.45 -10.71
C HIS A 21 -6.40 7.15 -10.92
N GLY A 22 -6.44 8.45 -11.20
CA GLY A 22 -5.29 9.31 -11.45
C GLY A 22 -4.91 10.19 -10.26
N PRO A 23 -3.86 11.03 -10.41
CA PRO A 23 -3.40 11.91 -9.33
C PRO A 23 -4.47 12.83 -8.77
N GLN A 24 -5.35 13.37 -9.62
CA GLN A 24 -6.45 14.24 -9.18
C GLN A 24 -7.49 13.46 -8.36
N ASP A 25 -7.79 12.21 -8.74
CA ASP A 25 -8.69 11.35 -7.96
C ASP A 25 -8.09 11.02 -6.59
N THR A 26 -6.77 10.77 -6.53
CA THR A 26 -6.05 10.57 -5.26
C THR A 26 -6.08 11.83 -4.40
N MET A 27 -5.87 13.01 -4.97
CA MET A 27 -5.94 14.28 -4.25
C MET A 27 -7.34 14.52 -3.66
N HIS A 28 -8.38 14.37 -4.48
CA HIS A 28 -9.77 14.51 -4.04
C HIS A 28 -10.10 13.51 -2.93
N TRP A 29 -9.70 12.24 -3.09
CA TRP A 29 -9.94 11.23 -2.06
C TRP A 29 -9.34 11.64 -0.71
N PHE A 30 -8.09 12.10 -0.67
CA PHE A 30 -7.50 12.56 0.58
C PHE A 30 -8.19 13.78 1.18
N SER A 31 -8.56 14.76 0.35
CA SER A 31 -9.31 15.94 0.81
C SER A 31 -10.69 15.59 1.36
N ASP A 32 -11.42 14.69 0.69
CA ASP A 32 -12.73 14.18 1.13
C ASP A 32 -12.64 13.40 2.46
N HIS A 33 -11.46 12.83 2.75
CA HIS A 33 -11.17 12.10 3.99
C HIS A 33 -10.38 12.95 5.00
N GLY A 34 -10.44 14.28 4.88
CA GLY A 34 -9.98 15.23 5.90
C GLY A 34 -8.48 15.52 5.89
N VAL A 35 -7.76 15.18 4.82
CA VAL A 35 -6.36 15.57 4.63
C VAL A 35 -6.31 16.74 3.65
N GLU A 36 -6.16 17.95 4.18
CA GLU A 36 -5.91 19.13 3.35
C GLU A 36 -4.53 19.03 2.68
N LEU A 37 -4.50 19.33 1.39
CA LEU A 37 -3.31 19.20 0.55
C LEU A 37 -2.86 20.56 0.01
N LYS A 38 -1.54 20.73 -0.08
CA LYS A 38 -0.88 21.83 -0.80
C LYS A 38 -0.07 21.27 -1.96
N THR A 39 0.03 22.06 -3.03
CA THR A 39 0.89 21.77 -4.17
C THR A 39 2.04 22.77 -4.20
N GLU A 40 3.27 22.28 -4.27
CA GLU A 40 4.47 23.11 -4.36
C GLU A 40 4.75 23.52 -5.82
N GLU A 41 5.68 24.45 -6.03
CA GLU A 41 6.01 25.00 -7.35
C GLU A 41 6.47 23.94 -8.37
N ASP A 42 7.06 22.84 -7.90
CA ASP A 42 7.48 21.72 -8.73
C ASP A 42 6.37 20.69 -9.02
N GLY A 43 5.15 20.95 -8.55
CA GLY A 43 3.98 20.10 -8.74
C GLY A 43 3.88 18.93 -7.76
N ARG A 44 4.77 18.81 -6.77
CA ARG A 44 4.61 17.83 -5.70
C ARG A 44 3.48 18.23 -4.77
N VAL A 45 2.78 17.22 -4.26
CA VAL A 45 1.63 17.39 -3.38
C VAL A 45 1.97 16.85 -1.99
N PHE A 46 1.71 17.67 -0.97
CA PHE A 46 1.98 17.36 0.43
C PHE A 46 0.75 17.68 1.29
N PRO A 47 0.59 17.04 2.47
CA PRO A 47 -0.39 17.51 3.43
C PRO A 47 -0.01 18.92 3.92
N VAL A 48 -1.00 19.78 4.14
CA VAL A 48 -0.77 21.14 4.68
C VAL A 48 -0.05 21.10 6.03
N THR A 49 -0.23 20.03 6.80
CA THR A 49 0.43 19.80 8.09
C THR A 49 1.93 19.54 8.01
N ASP A 50 2.47 19.29 6.81
CA ASP A 50 3.85 18.84 6.58
C ASP A 50 4.23 17.58 7.38
N ASN A 51 3.24 16.79 7.79
CA ASN A 51 3.45 15.57 8.57
C ASN A 51 2.90 14.35 7.83
N SER A 52 3.76 13.37 7.56
CA SER A 52 3.37 12.11 6.94
C SER A 52 2.35 11.32 7.78
N ALA A 53 2.31 11.54 9.10
CA ALA A 53 1.32 10.95 9.99
C ALA A 53 -0.11 11.29 9.55
N SER A 54 -0.38 12.49 9.02
CA SER A 54 -1.72 12.87 8.54
C SER A 54 -2.24 11.93 7.44
N VAL A 55 -1.36 11.50 6.53
CA VAL A 55 -1.69 10.55 5.46
C VAL A 55 -1.86 9.14 6.01
N VAL A 56 -0.95 8.70 6.89
CA VAL A 56 -0.98 7.37 7.50
C VAL A 56 -2.23 7.19 8.35
N ASP A 57 -2.54 8.15 9.21
CA ASP A 57 -3.70 8.11 10.10
C ASP A 57 -5.00 8.13 9.30
N CYS A 58 -5.10 8.94 8.24
CA CYS A 58 -6.24 8.93 7.33
C CYS A 58 -6.50 7.52 6.78
N LEU A 59 -5.49 6.88 6.19
CA LEU A 59 -5.63 5.53 5.62
C LEU A 59 -5.98 4.48 6.67
N LEU A 60 -5.34 4.51 7.85
CA LEU A 60 -5.60 3.55 8.93
C LEU A 60 -6.99 3.75 9.53
N ASN A 61 -7.43 4.99 9.70
CA ASN A 61 -8.77 5.31 10.21
C ASN A 61 -9.83 4.85 9.24
N GLU A 62 -9.63 5.07 7.94
CA GLU A 62 -10.57 4.63 6.90
C GLU A 62 -10.65 3.11 6.81
N ALA A 63 -9.51 2.41 6.87
CA ALA A 63 -9.48 0.96 6.95
C ALA A 63 -10.25 0.43 8.16
N ARG A 64 -10.08 1.04 9.34
CA ARG A 64 -10.85 0.67 10.54
C ARG A 64 -12.34 0.98 10.37
N ARG A 65 -12.70 2.14 9.81
CA ARG A 65 -14.09 2.56 9.56
C ARG A 65 -14.83 1.57 8.66
N LEU A 66 -14.13 1.03 7.66
CA LEU A 66 -14.65 0.03 6.73
C LEU A 66 -14.59 -1.41 7.27
N GLY A 67 -14.10 -1.62 8.50
CA GLY A 67 -14.05 -2.94 9.13
C GLY A 67 -12.91 -3.85 8.65
N VAL A 68 -11.86 -3.27 8.04
CA VAL A 68 -10.67 -4.03 7.64
C VAL A 68 -9.91 -4.52 8.88
N SER A 69 -9.62 -5.83 8.94
CA SER A 69 -8.81 -6.41 10.02
C SER A 69 -7.33 -6.10 9.80
N LEU A 70 -6.76 -5.23 10.64
CA LEU A 70 -5.35 -4.85 10.60
C LEU A 70 -4.57 -5.65 11.65
N GLN A 71 -3.56 -6.41 11.21
CA GLN A 71 -2.71 -7.22 12.09
C GLN A 71 -1.25 -6.80 11.97
N ALA A 72 -0.81 -5.94 12.88
CA ALA A 72 0.58 -5.48 12.98
C ALA A 72 1.45 -6.43 13.82
N GLY A 73 2.77 -6.27 13.72
CA GLY A 73 3.74 -7.07 14.48
C GLY A 73 3.84 -8.53 14.03
N LYS A 74 3.33 -8.84 12.84
CA LYS A 74 3.36 -10.17 12.21
C LYS A 74 4.19 -10.12 10.92
N SER A 75 4.94 -11.18 10.66
CA SER A 75 5.68 -11.38 9.40
C SER A 75 5.08 -12.54 8.62
N VAL A 76 4.86 -12.34 7.32
CA VAL A 76 4.50 -13.44 6.42
C VAL A 76 5.78 -14.16 6.02
N SER A 77 5.91 -15.43 6.35
CA SER A 77 7.12 -16.24 6.09
C SER A 77 6.92 -17.28 4.98
N GLY A 78 5.70 -17.47 4.50
CA GLY A 78 5.42 -18.35 3.38
C GLY A 78 3.98 -18.24 2.88
N ALA A 79 3.77 -18.68 1.64
CA ALA A 79 2.45 -18.87 1.07
C ALA A 79 2.45 -20.14 0.22
N SER A 80 1.40 -20.94 0.32
CA SER A 80 1.18 -22.14 -0.49
C SER A 80 -0.28 -22.22 -0.95
N VAL A 81 -0.59 -23.22 -1.75
CA VAL A 81 -1.96 -23.53 -2.17
C VAL A 81 -2.33 -24.90 -1.61
N ASP A 82 -3.50 -25.02 -1.00
CA ASP A 82 -4.00 -26.29 -0.48
C ASP A 82 -4.61 -27.18 -1.58
N ALA A 83 -5.01 -28.40 -1.22
CA ALA A 83 -5.63 -29.35 -2.16
C ALA A 83 -6.97 -28.85 -2.76
N ASN A 84 -7.60 -27.86 -2.15
CA ASN A 84 -8.84 -27.25 -2.61
C ASN A 84 -8.60 -25.98 -3.45
N GLY A 85 -7.34 -25.63 -3.73
CA GLY A 85 -6.99 -24.45 -4.51
C GLY A 85 -7.00 -23.14 -3.72
N LYS A 86 -7.13 -23.17 -2.39
CA LYS A 86 -7.07 -21.95 -1.56
C LYS A 86 -5.64 -21.60 -1.21
N PHE A 87 -5.35 -20.30 -1.09
CA PHE A 87 -4.10 -19.84 -0.53
C PHE A 87 -4.04 -20.11 0.97
N VAL A 88 -2.88 -20.55 1.44
CA VAL A 88 -2.55 -20.68 2.85
C VAL A 88 -1.31 -19.83 3.12
N VAL A 89 -1.46 -18.80 3.94
CA VAL A 89 -0.41 -17.84 4.26
C VAL A 89 0.12 -18.14 5.66
N LYS A 90 1.41 -18.47 5.75
CA LYS A 90 2.12 -18.70 7.02
C LYS A 90 2.53 -17.36 7.62
N VAL A 91 2.13 -17.14 8.86
CA VAL A 91 2.36 -15.89 9.58
C VAL A 91 3.04 -16.16 10.91
N GLU A 92 4.06 -15.37 11.24
CA GLU A 92 4.91 -15.53 12.43
C GLU A 92 4.97 -14.23 13.23
N LYS A 93 5.10 -14.32 14.55
CA LYS A 93 5.30 -13.15 15.43
C LYS A 93 6.69 -13.21 16.05
N ARG A 94 7.64 -12.38 15.60
CA ARG A 94 9.07 -12.47 16.00
C ARG A 94 9.35 -12.46 17.52
N THR A 95 8.45 -11.93 18.33
CA THR A 95 8.65 -11.80 19.78
C THR A 95 8.28 -13.05 20.58
N ILE A 96 7.57 -14.01 20.00
CA ILE A 96 7.08 -15.23 20.66
C ILE A 96 7.14 -16.36 19.62
N ASP A 97 7.54 -17.57 19.97
CA ASP A 97 7.47 -18.74 19.06
C ASP A 97 6.00 -19.07 18.71
N PHE A 98 5.46 -18.32 17.77
CA PHE A 98 4.07 -18.35 17.33
C PHE A 98 4.04 -18.42 15.81
N VAL A 99 3.38 -19.46 15.31
CA VAL A 99 3.11 -19.69 13.90
C VAL A 99 1.61 -19.84 13.73
N ASP A 100 1.07 -19.13 12.74
CA ASP A 100 -0.34 -19.15 12.36
C ASP A 100 -0.48 -19.32 10.84
N TYR A 101 -1.66 -19.76 10.41
CA TYR A 101 -1.97 -20.02 9.02
C TYR A 101 -3.32 -19.39 8.64
N ILE A 102 -3.28 -18.46 7.69
CA ILE A 102 -4.48 -17.77 7.19
C ILE A 102 -4.87 -18.39 5.85
N SER A 103 -6.10 -18.90 5.75
CA SER A 103 -6.66 -19.39 4.48
C SER A 103 -7.43 -18.28 3.76
N ALA A 104 -7.21 -18.13 2.44
CA ALA A 104 -7.88 -17.13 1.63
C ALA A 104 -8.12 -17.63 0.19
N ASN A 105 -9.20 -17.15 -0.44
CA ASN A 105 -9.44 -17.41 -1.87
C ASN A 105 -8.55 -16.55 -2.78
N TYR A 106 -8.14 -15.38 -2.30
CA TYR A 106 -7.34 -14.41 -3.04
C TYR A 106 -6.27 -13.80 -2.13
N VAL A 107 -5.10 -13.52 -2.70
CA VAL A 107 -3.98 -12.85 -2.01
C VAL A 107 -3.49 -11.71 -2.89
N LEU A 108 -3.39 -10.52 -2.30
CA LEU A 108 -2.74 -9.35 -2.91
C LEU A 108 -1.39 -9.13 -2.21
N VAL A 109 -0.31 -9.12 -2.98
CA VAL A 109 1.05 -8.91 -2.46
C VAL A 109 1.47 -7.46 -2.70
N ALA A 110 1.66 -6.70 -1.62
CA ALA A 110 2.05 -5.29 -1.64
C ALA A 110 3.20 -5.00 -0.66
N THR A 111 4.22 -5.88 -0.65
CA THR A 111 5.32 -5.86 0.33
C THR A 111 6.44 -4.86 0.03
N GLY A 112 6.31 -4.07 -1.04
CA GLY A 112 7.38 -3.20 -1.54
C GLY A 112 8.57 -3.98 -2.11
N SER A 113 9.67 -3.28 -2.37
CA SER A 113 10.94 -3.85 -2.83
C SER A 113 11.99 -3.86 -1.73
N SER A 114 13.01 -4.72 -1.83
CA SER A 114 14.19 -4.62 -0.96
C SER A 114 14.98 -3.34 -1.25
N GLN A 115 15.67 -2.80 -0.24
CA GLN A 115 16.72 -1.80 -0.49
C GLN A 115 17.84 -2.50 -1.26
N GLN A 116 18.23 -1.96 -2.42
CA GLN A 116 19.54 -2.26 -2.98
C GLN A 116 20.57 -1.68 -2.01
N VAL A 117 21.33 -2.55 -1.33
CA VAL A 117 22.55 -2.13 -0.66
C VAL A 117 23.49 -1.68 -1.78
N SER A 118 23.71 -0.37 -1.91
CA SER A 118 24.75 0.15 -2.79
C SER A 118 26.10 -0.19 -2.15
N GLU A 119 26.76 -1.23 -2.65
CA GLU A 119 28.19 -1.43 -2.41
C GLU A 119 28.93 -0.19 -2.93
N HIS A 120 29.57 0.56 -2.02
CA HIS A 120 30.61 1.54 -2.35
C HIS A 120 31.96 0.91 -2.00
#